data_AF-A0A7J4ID33-F1
#
_entry.id   AF-A0A7J4ID33-F1
#
_cell.length_a   1.000
_cell.length_b   1.000
_cell.length_c   1.000
_cell.angle_alpha   90.00
_cell.angle_beta   90.00
_cell.angle_gamma   90.00
#
_symmetry.space_group_name_H-M   'P 1'
#
loop_
_entity.id
_entity.type
_entity.pdbx_description
1 polymer ?
#
loop_
_entity_poly.entity_id
_entity_poly.type
_entity_poly.pdbx_seq_one_letter_code
_entity_poly.pdbx_strand_id
1 'polypeptide(L)'
;MKKLIPCLLIVAMIVIGSVGITSALNDKQSDQKAPAQTPRGGYEIQWMMEYGNNPGSGARYEGPQPIGDSDNDGKNELLISGRDCTIRVMKWNENLQTYAQVRAIHPPLYPFIHCSAGGMAIGDVTNDGKNEVAATWYSSVYHYFAFKYWLIGLNPYIFSNNGGSADCLIGDCDNDGKNELILSGGPGWEQDSPVAEITVFRWNGLFLKRVAEWKDPDVNGYVYMAGLGDV
;
A
#
# COMPACT_ATOMS: atom_id res chain seq x y z
N MET A 1 24.94 30.63 53.38
CA MET A 1 26.13 30.06 52.71
C MET A 1 25.75 29.74 51.27
N LYS A 2 26.34 30.47 50.33
CA LYS A 2 26.18 30.30 48.89
C LYS A 2 27.01 29.09 48.44
N LYS A 3 26.51 28.27 47.52
CA LYS A 3 27.36 27.58 46.54
C LYS A 3 26.70 27.68 45.16
N LEU A 4 27.44 28.30 44.26
CA LEU A 4 27.19 28.44 42.83
C LEU A 4 27.51 27.13 42.09
N ILE A 5 26.66 26.81 41.09
CA ILE A 5 26.87 26.37 39.68
C ILE A 5 28.25 25.80 39.26
N PRO A 6 28.31 24.79 38.36
CA PRO A 6 28.24 24.99 36.88
C PRO A 6 27.30 23.95 36.19
N CYS A 7 26.32 24.30 35.36
CA CYS A 7 26.45 24.61 33.92
C CYS A 7 27.62 23.91 33.22
N LEU A 8 27.37 22.71 32.69
CA LEU A 8 28.20 22.13 31.64
C LEU A 8 27.31 21.79 30.43
N LEU A 9 27.27 22.73 29.49
CA LEU A 9 26.95 22.48 28.09
C LEU A 9 28.16 21.75 27.48
N ILE A 10 27.97 20.49 27.06
CA ILE A 10 28.84 19.89 26.04
C ILE A 10 27.96 19.49 24.88
N VAL A 11 28.00 20.34 23.85
CA VAL A 11 27.68 19.97 22.47
C VAL A 11 28.86 19.15 21.97
N ALA A 12 28.61 17.91 21.56
CA ALA A 12 29.52 17.16 20.71
C ALA A 12 28.69 16.48 19.61
N MET A 13 28.66 17.13 18.44
CA MET A 13 28.27 16.50 17.19
C MET A 13 29.26 15.37 16.89
N ILE A 14 28.77 14.13 16.88
CA ILE A 14 29.46 13.02 16.22
C ILE A 14 28.68 12.72 14.96
N VAL A 15 29.14 13.32 13.86
CA VAL A 15 28.88 12.87 12.50
C VAL A 15 29.67 11.56 12.34
N ILE A 16 29.00 10.42 12.49
CA ILE A 16 29.47 9.18 11.90
C ILE A 16 28.67 9.00 10.63
N GLY A 17 29.30 9.39 9.52
CA GLY A 17 28.88 8.92 8.20
C GLY A 17 29.09 7.42 8.14
N SER A 18 28.03 6.66 8.31
CA SER A 18 27.96 5.31 7.75
C SER A 18 27.45 5.45 6.33
N VAL A 19 28.39 5.59 5.40
CA VAL A 19 28.16 5.27 3.99
C VAL A 19 27.94 3.76 3.93
N GLY A 20 26.71 3.34 4.19
CA GLY A 20 26.24 2.00 3.91
C GLY A 20 26.00 1.89 2.42
N ILE A 21 27.06 1.60 1.65
CA ILE A 21 26.88 1.01 0.31
C ILE A 21 26.31 -0.39 0.57
N THR A 22 24.99 -0.49 0.66
CA THR A 22 24.33 -1.75 0.37
C THR A 22 24.52 -1.94 -1.13
N SER A 23 25.43 -2.83 -1.49
CA SER A 23 25.40 -3.49 -2.78
C SER A 23 24.04 -4.17 -2.89
N ALA A 24 23.07 -3.48 -3.49
CA ALA A 24 21.94 -4.14 -4.11
C ALA A 24 22.57 -5.15 -5.07
N LEU A 25 22.46 -6.44 -4.74
CA LEU A 25 22.70 -7.50 -5.71
C LEU A 25 21.69 -7.22 -6.82
N ASN A 26 22.21 -6.58 -7.85
CA ASN A 26 21.53 -6.36 -9.10
C ASN A 26 21.45 -7.74 -9.73
N ASP A 27 20.45 -8.52 -9.32
CA ASP A 27 20.08 -9.70 -10.07
C ASP A 27 19.51 -9.15 -11.37
N LYS A 28 20.40 -8.97 -12.34
CA LYS A 28 20.04 -8.71 -13.73
C LYS A 28 19.30 -9.96 -14.19
N GLN A 29 18.02 -10.08 -13.86
CA GLN A 29 17.10 -10.78 -14.73
C GLN A 29 17.24 -10.09 -16.07
N SER A 30 17.89 -10.77 -17.01
CA SER A 30 17.97 -10.31 -18.37
C SER A 30 16.54 -10.13 -18.87
N ASP A 31 16.16 -8.90 -19.20
CA ASP A 31 15.01 -8.62 -20.05
C ASP A 31 15.26 -9.29 -21.41
N GLN A 32 15.01 -10.60 -21.49
CA GLN A 32 14.97 -11.30 -22.76
C GLN A 32 13.69 -10.85 -23.45
N LYS A 33 13.83 -9.89 -24.36
CA LYS A 33 12.86 -9.69 -25.45
C LYS A 33 12.68 -11.03 -26.14
N ALA A 34 11.55 -11.69 -25.93
CA ALA A 34 11.13 -12.77 -26.81
C ALA A 34 10.59 -12.13 -28.10
N PRO A 35 11.18 -12.39 -29.29
CA PRO A 35 10.54 -12.03 -30.54
C PRO A 35 9.71 -13.24 -30.97
N ALA A 36 8.43 -13.27 -30.62
CA ALA A 36 7.50 -14.24 -31.20
C ALA A 36 6.82 -13.60 -32.43
N GLN A 37 7.07 -14.14 -33.62
CA GLN A 37 6.32 -13.80 -34.81
C GLN A 37 4.84 -14.13 -34.57
N THR A 38 3.98 -13.12 -34.56
CA THR A 38 2.56 -13.25 -34.30
C THR A 38 1.86 -13.98 -35.47
N PRO A 39 1.15 -15.10 -35.23
CA PRO A 39 0.20 -15.62 -36.21
C PRO A 39 -0.86 -14.55 -36.49
N ARG A 40 -1.21 -14.30 -37.76
CA ARG A 40 -2.24 -13.32 -38.14
C ARG A 40 -3.54 -13.57 -37.36
N GLY A 41 -3.85 -12.70 -36.40
CA GLY A 41 -5.09 -12.73 -35.61
C GLY A 41 -4.98 -13.26 -34.17
N GLY A 42 -3.78 -13.52 -33.64
CA GLY A 42 -3.58 -13.96 -32.25
C GLY A 42 -3.25 -12.81 -31.27
N TYR A 43 -3.47 -13.05 -29.97
CA TYR A 43 -2.94 -12.19 -28.89
C TYR A 43 -1.48 -12.57 -28.59
N GLU A 44 -0.65 -11.58 -28.30
CA GLU A 44 0.72 -11.76 -27.83
C GLU A 44 0.89 -11.20 -26.42
N ILE A 45 1.84 -11.75 -25.68
CA ILE A 45 2.19 -11.27 -24.35
C ILE A 45 3.08 -10.03 -24.54
N GLN A 46 2.54 -8.86 -24.26
CA GLN A 46 3.29 -7.60 -24.32
C GLN A 46 4.32 -7.50 -23.19
N TRP A 47 3.96 -8.00 -22.00
CA TRP A 47 4.82 -8.00 -20.83
C TRP A 47 4.50 -9.15 -19.88
N MET A 48 5.54 -9.67 -19.24
CA MET A 48 5.45 -10.65 -18.16
C MET A 48 6.59 -10.41 -17.17
N MET A 49 6.29 -10.56 -15.88
CA MET A 49 7.29 -10.61 -14.82
C MET A 49 6.97 -11.77 -13.88
N GLU A 50 7.98 -12.60 -13.60
CA GLU A 50 7.84 -13.81 -12.79
C GLU A 50 8.53 -13.63 -11.43
N TYR A 51 7.79 -13.85 -10.35
CA TYR A 51 8.28 -13.75 -8.96
C TYR A 51 8.39 -15.14 -8.29
N GLY A 52 8.60 -16.17 -9.11
CA GLY A 52 8.72 -17.55 -8.67
C GLY A 52 7.38 -18.27 -8.43
N ASN A 53 7.50 -19.56 -8.09
CA ASN A 53 6.40 -20.52 -8.09
C ASN A 53 5.94 -20.96 -6.69
N ASN A 54 6.45 -20.34 -5.63
CA ASN A 54 6.05 -20.69 -4.27
C ASN A 54 4.70 -20.04 -3.92
N PRO A 55 3.63 -20.81 -3.67
CA PRO A 55 2.32 -20.24 -3.33
C PRO A 55 2.28 -19.54 -1.96
N GLY A 56 3.25 -19.81 -1.07
CA GLY A 56 3.35 -19.20 0.26
C GLY A 56 4.17 -17.91 0.32
N SER A 57 5.01 -17.65 -0.69
CA SER A 57 5.89 -16.46 -0.73
C SER A 57 5.93 -15.76 -2.09
N GLY A 58 5.12 -16.22 -3.04
CA GLY A 58 5.05 -15.65 -4.39
C GLY A 58 4.27 -14.35 -4.41
N ALA A 59 4.55 -13.53 -5.41
CA ALA A 59 3.87 -12.24 -5.62
C ALA A 59 2.45 -12.38 -6.19
N ARG A 60 1.70 -13.40 -5.77
CA ARG A 60 0.30 -13.61 -6.18
C ARG A 60 -0.60 -13.27 -5.01
N TYR A 61 -1.22 -12.10 -5.09
CA TYR A 61 -2.43 -11.81 -4.35
C TYR A 61 -3.65 -11.89 -5.30
N GLU A 62 -4.79 -12.38 -4.79
CA GLU A 62 -5.98 -12.69 -5.62
C GLU A 62 -7.01 -11.54 -5.66
N GLY A 63 -6.78 -10.49 -4.87
CA GLY A 63 -7.59 -9.28 -4.84
C GLY A 63 -7.29 -8.30 -5.98
N PRO A 64 -8.08 -7.21 -6.08
CA PRO A 64 -7.93 -6.22 -7.14
C PRO A 64 -6.58 -5.50 -7.09
N GLN A 65 -6.11 -5.11 -8.27
CA GLN A 65 -4.82 -4.45 -8.48
C GLN A 65 -5.10 -3.10 -9.16
N PRO A 66 -5.04 -1.96 -8.43
CA PRO A 66 -5.44 -0.66 -8.92
C PRO A 66 -4.44 -0.08 -9.92
N ILE A 67 -4.96 0.80 -10.77
CA ILE A 67 -4.19 1.62 -11.70
C ILE A 67 -4.54 3.09 -11.41
N GLY A 68 -3.53 3.95 -11.27
CA GLY A 68 -3.73 5.38 -11.01
C GLY A 68 -2.40 6.12 -10.81
N ASP A 69 -2.44 7.45 -10.85
CA ASP A 69 -1.26 8.32 -10.64
C ASP A 69 -0.91 8.35 -9.15
N SER A 70 -0.09 7.40 -8.71
CA SER A 70 0.25 7.16 -7.31
C SER A 70 1.41 8.02 -6.81
N ASP A 71 2.21 8.58 -7.72
CA ASP A 71 3.30 9.49 -7.39
C ASP A 71 3.09 10.95 -7.84
N ASN A 72 1.89 11.26 -8.35
CA ASN A 72 1.44 12.59 -8.75
C ASN A 72 2.32 13.21 -9.85
N ASP A 73 2.78 12.40 -10.80
CA ASP A 73 3.59 12.84 -11.95
C ASP A 73 2.77 13.04 -13.24
N GLY A 74 1.45 12.81 -13.17
CA GLY A 74 0.52 12.92 -14.29
C GLY A 74 0.42 11.66 -15.15
N LYS A 75 1.10 10.57 -14.79
CA LYS A 75 0.98 9.26 -15.43
C LYS A 75 0.52 8.22 -14.42
N ASN A 76 -0.17 7.19 -14.91
CA ASN A 76 -0.67 6.13 -14.04
C ASN A 76 0.39 5.06 -13.78
N GLU A 77 0.43 4.57 -12.55
CA GLU A 77 1.12 3.35 -12.13
C GLU A 77 0.14 2.18 -12.02
N LEU A 78 0.64 0.98 -12.22
CA LEU A 78 -0.02 -0.27 -11.83
C LEU A 78 0.57 -0.73 -10.50
N LEU A 79 -0.27 -0.96 -9.50
CA LEU A 79 0.16 -1.56 -8.24
C LEU A 79 -0.05 -3.06 -8.25
N ILE A 80 0.96 -3.82 -7.81
CA ILE A 80 0.90 -5.27 -7.67
C ILE A 80 1.29 -5.70 -6.26
N SER A 81 0.33 -6.20 -5.46
CA SER A 81 0.63 -6.81 -4.15
C SER A 81 1.00 -8.28 -4.26
N GLY A 82 1.83 -8.71 -3.32
CA GLY A 82 2.19 -10.11 -3.13
C GLY A 82 2.05 -10.56 -1.68
N ARG A 83 2.06 -11.89 -1.49
CA ARG A 83 2.15 -12.49 -0.14
C ARG A 83 3.51 -12.25 0.51
N ASP A 84 4.48 -11.74 -0.25
CA ASP A 84 5.84 -11.39 0.16
C ASP A 84 5.96 -9.99 0.80
N CYS A 85 4.89 -9.49 1.43
CA CYS A 85 4.88 -8.21 2.15
C CYS A 85 5.32 -7.02 1.29
N THR A 86 5.02 -7.06 0.00
CA THR A 86 5.48 -6.07 -0.97
C THR A 86 4.35 -5.67 -1.91
N ILE A 87 4.10 -4.36 -1.98
CA ILE A 87 3.35 -3.72 -3.06
C ILE A 87 4.38 -3.16 -4.03
N ARG A 88 4.27 -3.56 -5.29
CA ARG A 88 5.17 -3.14 -6.37
C ARG A 88 4.51 -2.01 -7.12
N VAL A 89 5.28 -0.97 -7.36
CA VAL A 89 4.85 0.16 -8.18
C VAL A 89 5.44 -0.02 -9.57
N MET A 90 4.57 -0.27 -10.55
CA MET A 90 4.95 -0.54 -11.93
C MET A 90 4.65 0.67 -12.80
N LYS A 91 5.67 1.22 -13.46
CA LYS A 91 5.50 2.30 -14.45
C LYS A 91 5.65 1.76 -15.88
N TRP A 92 4.87 2.34 -16.78
CA TRP A 92 5.02 2.09 -18.22
C TRP A 92 6.30 2.73 -18.77
N ASN A 93 7.10 1.95 -19.49
CA ASN A 93 8.27 2.43 -20.21
C ASN A 93 7.93 2.57 -21.70
N GLU A 94 7.71 3.81 -22.14
CA GLU A 94 7.35 4.13 -23.53
C GLU A 94 8.40 3.67 -24.56
N ASN A 95 9.69 3.65 -24.21
CA ASN A 95 10.74 3.25 -25.14
C ASN A 95 10.78 1.72 -25.35
N LEU A 96 10.54 0.97 -24.28
CA LEU A 96 10.60 -0.48 -24.29
C LEU A 96 9.24 -1.14 -24.56
N GLN A 97 8.15 -0.37 -24.49
CA GLN A 97 6.77 -0.84 -24.61
C GLN A 97 6.46 -1.96 -23.60
N THR A 98 6.87 -1.73 -22.35
CA THR A 98 6.82 -2.71 -21.27
C THR A 98 6.66 -2.02 -19.91
N TYR A 99 6.37 -2.77 -18.85
CA TYR A 99 6.36 -2.24 -17.47
C TYR A 99 7.69 -2.48 -16.76
N ALA A 100 8.11 -1.52 -15.95
CA ALA A 100 9.24 -1.63 -15.05
C ALA A 100 8.80 -1.41 -13.61
N GLN A 101 9.28 -2.26 -12.69
CA GLN A 101 9.11 -2.04 -11.26
C GLN A 101 10.02 -0.87 -10.85
N VAL A 102 9.42 0.26 -10.48
CA VAL A 102 10.18 1.46 -10.10
C VAL A 102 10.34 1.59 -8.59
N ARG A 103 9.40 1.08 -7.79
CA ARG A 103 9.44 1.14 -6.33
C ARG A 103 8.78 -0.09 -5.70
N ALA A 104 9.04 -0.25 -4.40
CA ALA A 104 8.39 -1.21 -3.52
C ALA A 104 7.91 -0.49 -2.26
N ILE A 105 6.69 -0.81 -1.84
CA ILE A 105 6.08 -0.34 -0.59
C ILE A 105 5.90 -1.57 0.31
N HIS A 106 6.24 -1.39 1.58
CA HIS A 106 6.24 -2.45 2.59
C HIS A 106 5.34 -2.07 3.77
N PRO A 107 4.85 -3.05 4.54
CA PRO A 107 4.04 -2.77 5.71
C PRO A 107 4.79 -1.93 6.74
N PRO A 108 4.07 -1.23 7.64
CA PRO A 108 4.65 -0.53 8.76
C PRO A 108 5.61 -1.43 9.55
N LEU A 109 6.78 -0.90 9.92
CA LEU A 109 7.82 -1.60 10.68
C LEU A 109 8.48 -2.82 9.98
N TYR A 110 8.32 -2.97 8.67
CA TYR A 110 9.14 -3.92 7.89
C TYR A 110 10.65 -3.62 8.04
N PRO A 111 11.53 -4.64 8.20
CA PRO A 111 11.30 -6.09 8.11
C PRO A 111 11.00 -6.78 9.44
N PHE A 112 10.64 -6.04 10.50
CA PHE A 112 10.31 -6.65 11.80
C PHE A 112 8.87 -7.18 11.84
N ILE A 113 7.98 -6.62 11.02
CA ILE A 113 6.61 -7.08 10.82
C ILE A 113 6.45 -7.54 9.38
N HIS A 114 5.95 -8.76 9.22
CA HIS A 114 5.61 -9.36 7.93
C HIS A 114 4.10 -9.54 7.85
N CYS A 115 3.45 -8.77 6.98
CA CYS A 115 2.04 -8.94 6.65
C CYS A 115 1.79 -8.58 5.19
N SER A 116 0.80 -9.22 4.59
CA SER A 116 0.41 -9.00 3.20
C SER A 116 -0.76 -8.02 3.15
N ALA A 117 -0.74 -7.10 2.18
CA ALA A 117 -1.89 -6.26 1.90
C ALA A 117 -2.90 -7.10 1.13
N GLY A 118 -4.13 -7.14 1.64
CA GLY A 118 -5.25 -7.76 0.94
C GLY A 118 -5.83 -6.85 -0.15
N GLY A 119 -5.92 -5.57 0.14
CA GLY A 119 -6.41 -4.56 -0.79
C GLY A 119 -5.45 -3.39 -0.90
N MET A 120 -5.59 -2.68 -2.00
CA MET A 120 -4.86 -1.45 -2.27
C MET A 120 -5.76 -0.51 -3.06
N ALA A 121 -5.63 0.78 -2.80
CA ALA A 121 -6.30 1.82 -3.58
C ALA A 121 -5.33 2.98 -3.85
N ILE A 122 -5.58 3.69 -4.94
CA ILE A 122 -4.91 4.96 -5.27
C ILE A 122 -5.99 6.04 -5.31
N GLY A 123 -5.77 7.14 -4.61
CA GLY A 123 -6.70 8.27 -4.58
C GLY A 123 -6.37 9.29 -3.50
N ASP A 124 -7.00 10.45 -3.56
CA ASP A 124 -6.79 11.57 -2.63
C ASP A 124 -7.46 11.33 -1.27
N VAL A 125 -6.84 10.51 -0.42
CA VAL A 125 -7.35 10.17 0.92
C VAL A 125 -7.23 11.37 1.85
N THR A 126 -6.20 12.18 1.67
CA THR A 126 -5.92 13.32 2.56
C THR A 126 -6.72 14.57 2.20
N ASN A 127 -7.40 14.57 1.06
CA ASN A 127 -8.20 15.67 0.51
C ASN A 127 -7.36 16.93 0.29
N ASP A 128 -6.13 16.76 -0.21
CA ASP A 128 -5.19 17.85 -0.50
C ASP A 128 -4.98 18.09 -2.01
N GLY A 129 -5.71 17.34 -2.85
CA GLY A 129 -5.62 17.39 -4.30
C GLY A 129 -4.53 16.50 -4.89
N LYS A 130 -3.87 15.66 -4.08
CA LYS A 130 -2.89 14.67 -4.53
C LYS A 130 -3.32 13.28 -4.13
N ASN A 131 -2.93 12.30 -4.93
CA ASN A 131 -3.21 10.91 -4.65
C ASN A 131 -2.22 10.33 -3.63
N GLU A 132 -2.76 9.48 -2.77
CA GLU A 132 -2.03 8.56 -1.90
C GLU A 132 -2.23 7.11 -2.35
N VAL A 133 -1.38 6.22 -1.84
CA VAL A 133 -1.61 4.77 -1.86
C VAL A 133 -2.15 4.33 -0.51
N ALA A 134 -3.36 3.79 -0.47
CA ALA A 134 -3.87 3.09 0.70
C ALA A 134 -3.60 1.58 0.58
N ALA A 135 -3.30 0.94 1.70
CA ALA A 135 -3.11 -0.50 1.78
C ALA A 135 -3.82 -1.06 3.00
N THR A 136 -4.43 -2.23 2.85
CA THR A 136 -5.25 -2.78 3.93
C THR A 136 -4.45 -3.17 5.16
N TRP A 137 -3.16 -3.53 5.04
CA TRP A 137 -2.32 -3.79 6.21
C TRP A 137 -2.34 -2.60 7.18
N TYR A 138 -2.72 -2.85 8.43
CA TYR A 138 -2.87 -1.83 9.48
C TYR A 138 -3.65 -0.56 9.08
N SER A 139 -4.54 -0.64 8.07
CA SER A 139 -5.23 0.51 7.45
C SER A 139 -4.26 1.67 7.21
N SER A 140 -3.32 1.48 6.29
CA SER A 140 -2.18 2.38 6.11
C SER A 140 -2.32 3.25 4.85
N VAL A 141 -1.74 4.45 4.91
CA VAL A 141 -1.75 5.44 3.83
C VAL A 141 -0.33 5.92 3.60
N TYR A 142 0.10 5.88 2.34
CA TYR A 142 1.41 6.26 1.88
C TYR A 142 1.34 7.41 0.89
N HIS A 143 2.15 8.44 1.10
CA HIS A 143 2.29 9.56 0.20
C HIS A 143 3.67 9.54 -0.47
N TYR A 144 3.72 9.77 -1.78
CA TYR A 144 4.99 9.84 -2.48
C TYR A 144 5.66 11.20 -2.32
N PHE A 145 6.84 11.21 -1.73
CA PHE A 145 7.65 12.42 -1.57
C PHE A 145 9.14 12.09 -1.57
N ALA A 146 9.94 12.94 -2.23
CA ALA A 146 11.39 12.81 -2.31
C ALA A 146 11.84 11.40 -2.75
N PHE A 147 11.28 10.91 -3.85
CA PHE A 147 11.59 9.62 -4.48
C PHE A 147 11.20 8.37 -3.66
N LYS A 148 10.37 8.51 -2.62
CA LYS A 148 9.95 7.43 -1.74
C LYS A 148 8.49 7.57 -1.32
N TYR A 149 7.83 6.43 -1.12
CA TYR A 149 6.54 6.35 -0.45
C TYR A 149 6.72 6.38 1.07
N TRP A 150 6.22 7.43 1.72
CA TRP A 150 6.27 7.60 3.16
C TRP A 150 4.94 7.22 3.78
N LEU A 151 4.97 6.40 4.83
CA LEU A 151 3.79 6.14 5.65
C LEU A 151 3.39 7.45 6.36
N ILE A 152 2.20 7.96 6.05
CA ILE A 152 1.67 9.19 6.64
C ILE A 152 0.45 8.94 7.52
N GLY A 153 -0.27 7.84 7.29
CA GLY A 153 -1.49 7.48 8.02
C GLY A 153 -1.51 6.02 8.38
N LEU A 154 -2.05 5.71 9.56
CA LEU A 154 -2.22 4.35 10.05
C LEU A 154 -3.39 4.30 11.04
N ASN A 155 -4.25 3.29 10.93
CA ASN A 155 -5.23 2.96 11.96
C ASN A 155 -5.27 1.43 12.18
N PRO A 156 -4.72 0.93 13.30
CA PRO A 156 -4.59 -0.50 13.52
C PRO A 156 -5.88 -1.16 14.01
N TYR A 157 -7.01 -0.44 14.12
CA TYR A 157 -8.24 -0.94 14.75
C TYR A 157 -8.65 -2.33 14.25
N ILE A 158 -8.70 -2.54 12.93
CA ILE A 158 -9.08 -3.84 12.34
C ILE A 158 -8.14 -4.95 12.83
N PHE A 159 -6.83 -4.74 12.69
CA PHE A 159 -5.81 -5.73 13.08
C PHE A 159 -5.74 -5.97 14.58
N SER A 160 -5.87 -4.91 15.39
CA SER A 160 -5.86 -5.00 16.85
C SER A 160 -7.10 -5.66 17.45
N ASN A 161 -8.16 -5.82 16.65
CA ASN A 161 -9.39 -6.50 17.02
C ASN A 161 -9.60 -7.79 16.20
N ASN A 162 -8.51 -8.36 15.69
CA ASN A 162 -8.49 -9.64 14.95
C ASN A 162 -9.43 -9.71 13.73
N GLY A 163 -9.80 -8.56 13.17
CA GLY A 163 -10.53 -8.50 11.91
C GLY A 163 -9.62 -8.76 10.71
N GLY A 164 -10.22 -9.17 9.60
CA GLY A 164 -9.55 -9.22 8.32
C GLY A 164 -9.82 -7.97 7.50
N SER A 165 -8.91 -7.68 6.57
CA SER A 165 -9.11 -6.60 5.59
C SER A 165 -8.85 -7.14 4.20
N ALA A 166 -9.95 -7.48 3.51
CA ALA A 166 -9.99 -8.10 2.21
C ALA A 166 -9.60 -7.12 1.10
N ASP A 167 -10.18 -5.93 1.14
CA ASP A 167 -9.96 -4.91 0.13
C ASP A 167 -10.05 -3.49 0.71
N CYS A 168 -9.58 -2.48 -0.04
CA CYS A 168 -9.82 -1.08 0.28
C CYS A 168 -10.15 -0.22 -0.94
N LEU A 169 -10.94 0.83 -0.71
CA LEU A 169 -11.43 1.78 -1.70
C LEU A 169 -11.28 3.20 -1.18
N ILE A 170 -11.15 4.16 -2.09
CA ILE A 170 -11.11 5.59 -1.79
C ILE A 170 -12.22 6.27 -2.58
N GLY A 171 -13.00 7.11 -1.90
CA GLY A 171 -14.05 7.90 -2.54
C GLY A 171 -14.95 8.61 -1.53
N ASP A 172 -15.67 9.62 -2.00
CA ASP A 172 -16.64 10.40 -1.22
C ASP A 172 -17.96 9.61 -1.08
N CYS A 173 -18.09 8.85 0.00
CA CYS A 173 -19.20 7.92 0.16
C CYS A 173 -20.44 8.56 0.81
N ASP A 174 -20.29 9.73 1.43
CA ASP A 174 -21.39 10.48 2.05
C ASP A 174 -21.75 11.78 1.31
N ASN A 175 -21.09 12.08 0.19
CA ASN A 175 -21.26 13.25 -0.66
C ASN A 175 -20.97 14.57 0.07
N ASP A 176 -20.00 14.59 1.00
CA ASP A 176 -19.58 15.80 1.72
C ASP A 176 -18.47 16.60 1.00
N GLY A 177 -18.06 16.12 -0.17
CA GLY A 177 -16.98 16.68 -0.99
C GLY A 177 -15.59 16.23 -0.53
N LYS A 178 -15.49 15.25 0.36
CA LYS A 178 -14.22 14.67 0.80
C LYS A 178 -14.24 13.15 0.66
N ASN A 179 -13.10 12.60 0.31
CA ASN A 179 -12.92 11.17 0.21
C ASN A 179 -12.73 10.51 1.58
N GLU A 180 -13.32 9.32 1.71
CA GLU A 180 -13.06 8.35 2.77
C GLU A 180 -12.18 7.21 2.26
N LEU A 181 -11.53 6.54 3.21
CA LEU A 181 -10.92 5.24 3.02
C LEU A 181 -11.88 4.16 3.55
N ILE A 182 -12.37 3.31 2.67
CA ILE A 182 -13.32 2.24 2.97
C ILE A 182 -12.57 0.91 2.93
N LEU A 183 -12.65 0.12 4.00
CA LEU A 183 -12.06 -1.21 4.08
C LEU A 183 -13.16 -2.26 4.21
N SER A 184 -13.01 -3.39 3.52
CA SER A 184 -13.86 -4.55 3.67
C SER A 184 -13.12 -5.71 4.33
N GLY A 185 -13.83 -6.69 4.89
CA GLY A 185 -13.25 -7.96 5.35
C GLY A 185 -13.86 -8.48 6.65
N GLY A 186 -14.35 -7.59 7.53
CA GLY A 186 -15.11 -8.03 8.69
C GLY A 186 -14.30 -8.78 9.77
N PRO A 187 -14.99 -9.55 10.62
CA PRO A 187 -14.41 -10.22 11.80
C PRO A 187 -13.35 -11.30 11.50
N GLY A 188 -13.08 -11.60 10.23
CA GLY A 188 -12.05 -12.58 9.86
C GLY A 188 -12.44 -14.01 10.23
N TRP A 189 -11.54 -14.73 10.90
CA TRP A 189 -11.80 -16.09 11.40
C TRP A 189 -12.29 -16.12 12.85
N GLU A 190 -12.41 -14.96 13.49
CA GLU A 190 -12.75 -14.83 14.90
C GLU A 190 -14.18 -14.35 15.07
N GLN A 191 -15.06 -15.28 15.48
CA GLN A 191 -16.50 -15.02 15.52
C GLN A 191 -16.89 -13.86 16.46
N ASP A 192 -16.11 -13.61 17.49
CA ASP A 192 -16.38 -12.55 18.48
C ASP A 192 -15.73 -11.20 18.13
N SER A 193 -15.07 -11.08 16.97
CA SER A 193 -14.42 -9.82 16.60
C SER A 193 -15.45 -8.69 16.49
N PRO A 194 -15.17 -7.51 17.07
CA PRO A 194 -16.04 -6.35 16.94
C PRO A 194 -15.99 -5.75 15.53
N VAL A 195 -15.00 -6.10 14.71
CA VAL A 195 -14.79 -5.53 13.38
C VAL A 195 -15.99 -5.81 12.48
N ALA A 196 -16.45 -4.77 11.81
CA ALA A 196 -17.57 -4.79 10.89
C ALA A 196 -17.11 -5.18 9.47
N GLU A 197 -17.98 -5.83 8.71
CA GLU A 197 -17.74 -6.24 7.33
C GLU A 197 -17.23 -5.09 6.47
N ILE A 198 -17.82 -3.90 6.64
CA ILE A 198 -17.33 -2.65 6.06
C ILE A 198 -16.95 -1.69 7.18
N THR A 199 -15.74 -1.13 7.11
CA THR A 199 -15.27 -0.10 8.03
C THR A 199 -14.81 1.12 7.24
N VAL A 200 -15.30 2.30 7.60
CA VAL A 200 -15.01 3.57 6.91
C VAL A 200 -14.14 4.46 7.79
N PHE A 201 -13.06 4.96 7.22
CA PHE A 201 -12.13 5.90 7.85
C PHE A 201 -12.12 7.23 7.10
N ARG A 202 -12.04 8.33 7.84
CA ARG A 202 -11.83 9.68 7.30
C ARG A 202 -10.51 10.24 7.79
N TRP A 203 -9.76 10.90 6.90
CA TRP A 203 -8.57 11.65 7.29
C TRP A 203 -8.97 12.92 8.04
N ASN A 204 -8.39 13.16 9.21
CA ASN A 204 -8.70 14.34 10.02
C ASN A 204 -7.61 15.43 9.99
N GLY A 205 -6.60 15.29 9.12
CA GLY A 205 -5.41 16.14 9.06
C GLY A 205 -4.19 15.60 9.81
N LEU A 206 -4.36 14.59 10.66
CA LEU A 206 -3.27 13.98 11.43
C LEU A 206 -3.26 12.45 11.36
N PHE A 207 -4.43 11.81 11.41
CA PHE A 207 -4.58 10.36 11.36
C PHE A 207 -5.94 9.96 10.76
N LEU A 208 -6.04 8.69 10.39
CA LEU A 208 -7.30 8.07 9.98
C LEU A 208 -8.21 7.84 11.18
N LYS A 209 -9.39 8.45 11.18
CA LYS A 209 -10.42 8.26 12.20
C LYS A 209 -11.51 7.36 11.65
N ARG A 210 -11.89 6.30 12.38
CA ARG A 210 -13.08 5.49 12.05
C ARG A 210 -14.34 6.36 12.20
N VAL A 211 -15.18 6.42 11.18
CA VAL A 211 -16.37 7.31 11.13
C VAL A 211 -17.67 6.57 10.89
N ALA A 212 -17.64 5.43 10.21
CA ALA A 212 -18.81 4.60 9.98
C ALA A 212 -18.42 3.13 9.83
N GLU A 213 -19.41 2.26 9.96
CA GLU A 213 -19.24 0.82 9.80
C GLU A 213 -20.59 0.19 9.41
N TRP A 214 -20.54 -0.89 8.65
CA TRP A 214 -21.70 -1.76 8.40
C TRP A 214 -21.38 -3.14 8.94
N LYS A 215 -22.10 -3.51 10.01
CA LYS A 215 -22.02 -4.80 10.66
C LYS A 215 -23.38 -5.48 10.63
N ASP A 216 -23.47 -6.60 9.94
CA ASP A 216 -24.71 -7.40 9.93
C ASP A 216 -24.87 -8.09 11.30
N PRO A 217 -25.96 -7.87 12.05
CA PRO A 217 -26.14 -8.53 13.35
C PRO A 217 -26.45 -10.03 13.23
N ASP A 218 -26.94 -10.47 12.07
CA ASP A 218 -27.40 -11.84 11.83
C ASP A 218 -26.38 -12.68 11.07
N VAL A 219 -25.32 -12.05 10.54
CA VAL A 219 -24.28 -12.68 9.74
C VAL A 219 -22.91 -12.35 10.30
N ASN A 220 -22.04 -13.35 10.33
CA ASN A 220 -20.63 -13.19 10.63
C ASN A 220 -19.85 -13.31 9.32
N GLY A 221 -19.84 -12.23 8.53
CA GLY A 221 -19.46 -12.26 7.13
C GLY A 221 -18.02 -11.85 6.87
N TYR A 222 -17.46 -12.34 5.75
CA TYR A 222 -16.20 -11.83 5.19
C TYR A 222 -16.47 -11.27 3.80
N VAL A 223 -16.41 -9.94 3.65
CA VAL A 223 -16.78 -9.28 2.39
C VAL A 223 -15.51 -8.95 1.59
N TYR A 224 -15.46 -9.49 0.39
CA TYR A 224 -14.55 -9.02 -0.66
C TYR A 224 -15.26 -7.96 -1.49
N MET A 225 -14.63 -6.81 -1.66
CA MET A 225 -15.08 -5.83 -2.64
C MET A 225 -14.31 -6.06 -3.93
N ALA A 226 -15.01 -5.90 -5.05
CA ALA A 226 -14.38 -5.71 -6.35
C ALA A 226 -14.82 -4.32 -6.78
N GLY A 227 -13.97 -3.32 -6.57
CA GLY A 227 -14.36 -1.93 -6.82
C GLY A 227 -13.35 -1.19 -7.70
N LEU A 228 -13.86 -0.61 -8.77
CA LEU A 228 -13.35 0.66 -9.30
C LEU A 228 -14.00 1.74 -8.43
N GLY A 229 -13.18 2.58 -7.79
CA GLY A 229 -13.64 3.79 -7.11
C GLY A 229 -14.25 4.80 -8.10
N ASP A 230 -14.82 5.88 -7.60
CA ASP A 230 -15.40 6.94 -8.43
C ASP A 230 -14.36 7.50 -9.43
N VAL A 231 -14.77 7.72 -10.68
CA VAL A 231 -13.90 8.06 -11.83
C VAL A 231 -13.97 9.54 -12.17
#